data_AF-A0A183V8Q2-F1
#
_entry.id   AF-A0A183V8Q2-F1
#
_cell.length_a   1.000
_cell.length_b   1.000
_cell.length_c   1.000
_cell.angle_alpha   90.00
_cell.angle_beta   90.00
_cell.angle_gamma   90.00
#
_symmetry.space_group_name_H-M   'P 1'
#
loop_
_entity.id
_entity.type
_entity.pdbx_description
1 polymer ?
#
loop_
_entity_poly.entity_id
_entity_poly.type
_entity_poly.pdbx_seq_one_letter_code
_entity_poly.pdbx_strand_id
1 'polypeptide(L)'
;MLSTCTWYTLASSSSRPFVCAPLSASSVRRMGRRTPKPGKPPILPPSKKVLYNVVHVPWMKPEDVKELLWRRHVYNNALISLRNVFKQELQRKEAAGLGVAALRRQEEEELDRLIAENEQRNQEAARLRKEKEEEEMKAAEEAILKEIEAELLKREENVQKRTAEVLDMIERSKNFVTAENLDEKLKEALENPVVYDYAIDLQGHKIHLPKPNKYLEGTPTRQKGRQFDVTLGVQHKEAQAAKVVEVLTKRIGDTERENVTDEHYV
;
A
#
# COMPACT_ATOMS: atom_id res chain seq x y z
N MET A 1 -22.44 38.66 -9.05
CA MET A 1 -22.36 37.45 -8.19
C MET A 1 -23.57 36.58 -8.45
N LEU A 2 -23.38 35.50 -9.20
CA LEU A 2 -23.88 34.14 -8.88
C LEU A 2 -23.65 33.29 -10.13
N SER A 3 -22.72 32.36 -9.94
CA SER A 3 -22.13 31.43 -10.89
C SER A 3 -23.10 30.29 -11.18
N THR A 4 -23.35 29.99 -12.46
CA THR A 4 -24.03 28.76 -12.89
C THR A 4 -22.99 27.69 -13.19
N CYS A 5 -22.69 26.84 -12.19
CA CYS A 5 -21.92 25.62 -12.37
C CYS A 5 -22.82 24.49 -12.89
N THR A 6 -22.71 24.17 -14.18
CA THR A 6 -23.18 22.91 -14.75
C THR A 6 -22.18 21.80 -14.44
N TRP A 7 -22.57 20.85 -13.60
CA TRP A 7 -21.80 19.62 -13.35
C TRP A 7 -22.17 18.57 -14.40
N TYR A 8 -21.18 18.23 -15.23
CA TYR A 8 -21.16 17.02 -16.05
C TYR A 8 -20.80 15.83 -15.15
N THR A 9 -21.67 14.84 -15.03
CA THR A 9 -21.34 13.55 -14.41
C THR A 9 -21.05 12.51 -15.49
N LEU A 10 -19.78 12.11 -15.57
CA LEU A 10 -19.30 10.94 -16.29
C LEU A 10 -19.94 9.67 -15.69
N ALA A 11 -20.68 8.92 -16.49
CA ALA A 11 -21.09 7.55 -16.15
C ALA A 11 -19.97 6.58 -16.56
N SER A 12 -19.28 6.04 -15.57
CA SER A 12 -18.27 4.98 -15.69
C SER A 12 -18.91 3.67 -16.17
N SER A 13 -18.34 3.10 -17.22
CA SER A 13 -18.65 1.78 -17.73
C SER A 13 -18.04 0.70 -16.83
N SER A 14 -18.88 -0.06 -16.13
CA SER A 14 -18.47 -1.32 -15.50
C SER A 14 -19.30 -2.47 -16.04
N SER A 15 -18.64 -3.33 -16.82
CA SER A 15 -19.09 -4.62 -17.32
C SER A 15 -19.70 -5.51 -16.23
N ARG A 16 -20.92 -6.02 -16.46
CA ARG A 16 -21.52 -7.07 -15.64
C ARG A 16 -21.22 -8.45 -16.25
N PRO A 17 -20.83 -9.46 -15.44
CA PRO A 17 -20.60 -10.80 -15.92
C PRO A 17 -21.92 -11.51 -16.23
N PHE A 18 -21.93 -12.22 -17.36
CA PHE A 18 -23.01 -13.05 -17.85
C PHE A 18 -23.12 -14.31 -16.96
N VAL A 19 -24.10 -14.35 -16.05
CA VAL A 19 -24.47 -15.58 -15.35
C VAL A 19 -25.71 -16.15 -16.03
N CYS A 20 -25.50 -17.23 -16.78
CA CYS A 20 -26.56 -17.99 -17.43
C CYS A 20 -27.30 -18.80 -16.37
N ALA A 21 -28.49 -18.35 -15.96
CA ALA A 21 -29.38 -19.09 -15.08
C ALA A 21 -30.33 -19.97 -15.91
N PRO A 22 -30.62 -21.22 -15.47
CA PRO A 22 -31.47 -22.14 -16.22
C PRO A 22 -32.92 -21.64 -16.26
N LEU A 23 -33.47 -21.56 -17.48
CA LEU A 23 -34.85 -21.23 -17.80
C LEU A 23 -35.81 -22.31 -17.28
N SER A 24 -36.15 -22.26 -16.00
CA SER A 24 -37.43 -22.79 -15.49
C SER A 24 -38.45 -21.66 -15.56
N ALA A 25 -38.85 -21.31 -16.79
CA ALA A 25 -39.89 -20.33 -17.03
C ALA A 25 -41.27 -20.96 -16.81
N SER A 26 -41.63 -21.17 -15.54
CA SER A 26 -43.04 -21.29 -15.17
C SER A 26 -43.71 -19.95 -15.54
N SER A 27 -44.36 -19.92 -16.70
CA SER A 27 -45.14 -18.78 -17.18
C SER A 27 -46.31 -18.52 -16.22
N VAL A 28 -46.03 -17.85 -15.10
CA VAL A 28 -47.06 -17.25 -14.25
C VAL A 28 -47.62 -16.08 -15.05
N ARG A 29 -48.71 -16.32 -15.80
CA ARG A 29 -49.46 -15.24 -16.43
C ARG A 29 -49.94 -14.33 -15.30
N ARG A 30 -49.24 -13.22 -15.06
CA ARG A 30 -49.70 -12.15 -14.18
C ARG A 30 -50.87 -11.45 -14.87
N MET A 31 -52.03 -12.10 -14.87
CA MET A 31 -53.33 -11.50 -15.18
C MET A 31 -53.74 -10.61 -14.00
N GLY A 32 -52.89 -9.65 -13.64
CA GLY A 32 -53.23 -8.61 -12.67
C GLY A 32 -54.30 -7.73 -13.29
N ARG A 33 -55.51 -7.75 -12.73
CA ARG A 33 -56.54 -6.79 -13.08
C ARG A 33 -56.01 -5.40 -12.71
N ARG A 34 -55.68 -4.56 -13.70
CA ARG A 34 -55.33 -3.17 -13.44
C ARG A 34 -56.49 -2.53 -12.69
N THR A 35 -56.20 -1.86 -11.58
CA THR A 35 -57.21 -1.11 -10.82
C THR A 35 -57.86 -0.12 -11.79
N PRO A 36 -59.20 -0.10 -11.93
CA PRO A 36 -59.85 0.89 -12.79
C PRO A 36 -59.47 2.28 -12.30
N LYS A 37 -59.30 3.23 -13.24
CA LYS A 37 -58.99 4.61 -12.89
C LYS A 37 -60.08 5.13 -11.93
N PRO A 38 -59.71 5.74 -10.79
CA PRO A 38 -60.70 6.26 -9.86
C PRO A 38 -61.60 7.28 -10.57
N GLY A 39 -62.90 7.20 -10.33
CA GLY A 39 -63.88 8.17 -10.84
C GLY A 39 -63.71 9.55 -10.20
N LYS A 40 -64.56 10.51 -10.60
CA LYS A 40 -64.57 11.84 -9.97
C LYS A 40 -65.00 11.71 -8.49
N PRO A 41 -64.28 12.30 -7.53
CA PRO A 41 -64.69 12.30 -6.13
C PRO A 41 -66.02 13.05 -5.94
N PRO A 42 -66.84 12.67 -4.94
CA PRO A 42 -68.17 13.28 -4.70
C PRO A 42 -68.18 14.80 -4.46
N ILE A 43 -67.02 15.36 -4.09
CA ILE A 43 -66.83 16.79 -3.80
C ILE A 43 -66.87 17.64 -5.08
N LEU A 44 -66.58 17.05 -6.25
CA LEU A 44 -66.56 17.80 -7.50
C LEU A 44 -67.97 17.88 -8.10
N PRO A 45 -68.43 19.08 -8.50
CA PRO A 45 -69.71 19.21 -9.18
C PRO A 45 -69.65 18.49 -10.54
N PRO A 46 -70.80 17.95 -11.01
CA PRO A 46 -70.89 17.40 -12.36
C PRO A 46 -70.58 18.48 -13.41
N SER A 47 -70.12 18.04 -14.59
CA SER A 47 -69.85 18.96 -15.71
C SER A 47 -71.15 19.59 -16.20
N LYS A 48 -71.09 20.85 -16.68
CA LYS A 48 -72.22 21.56 -17.32
C LYS A 48 -72.91 20.74 -18.41
N LYS A 49 -72.15 19.94 -19.17
CA LYS A 49 -72.70 19.03 -20.19
C LYS A 49 -73.54 17.89 -19.59
N VAL A 50 -73.14 17.35 -18.44
CA VAL A 50 -73.82 16.23 -17.77
C VAL A 50 -75.02 16.72 -16.96
N LEU A 51 -74.95 17.92 -16.37
CA LEU A 51 -76.02 18.51 -15.55
C LEU A 51 -77.40 18.51 -16.21
N TYR A 52 -77.45 18.75 -17.53
CA TYR A 52 -78.69 18.84 -18.29
C TYR A 52 -78.91 17.65 -19.24
N ASN A 53 -78.02 16.65 -19.23
CA ASN A 53 -78.12 15.49 -20.13
C ASN A 53 -78.98 14.39 -19.51
N VAL A 54 -80.20 14.24 -20.02
CA VAL A 54 -81.07 13.11 -19.67
C VAL A 54 -80.71 11.91 -20.51
N VAL A 55 -80.39 10.78 -19.87
CA VAL A 55 -80.10 9.53 -20.58
C VAL A 55 -81.42 8.93 -21.06
N HIS A 56 -81.67 9.03 -22.36
CA HIS A 56 -82.80 8.37 -23.00
C HIS A 56 -82.46 6.91 -23.28
N VAL A 57 -83.08 6.00 -22.53
CA VAL A 57 -82.97 4.57 -22.79
C VAL A 57 -83.90 4.22 -23.96
N PRO A 58 -83.43 3.50 -24.99
CA PRO A 58 -84.29 3.09 -26.10
C PRO A 58 -85.43 2.20 -25.59
N TRP A 59 -86.63 2.42 -26.12
CA TRP A 59 -87.79 1.61 -25.77
C TRP A 59 -87.65 0.19 -26.34
N MET A 60 -87.90 -0.82 -25.51
CA MET A 60 -87.87 -2.23 -25.90
C MET A 60 -89.28 -2.83 -25.82
N LYS A 61 -89.55 -3.83 -26.66
CA LYS A 61 -90.81 -4.56 -26.60
C LYS A 61 -90.94 -5.29 -25.26
N PRO A 62 -92.15 -5.39 -24.68
CA PRO A 62 -92.34 -6.02 -23.37
C PRO A 62 -92.02 -7.52 -23.36
N GLU A 63 -92.12 -8.19 -24.50
CA GLU A 63 -91.79 -9.62 -24.66
C GLU A 63 -90.28 -9.85 -24.49
N ASP A 64 -89.45 -9.08 -25.21
CA ASP A 64 -87.99 -9.15 -25.15
C ASP A 64 -87.47 -8.90 -23.72
N VAL A 65 -88.06 -7.93 -23.01
CA VAL A 65 -87.69 -7.61 -21.63
C VAL A 65 -87.96 -8.79 -20.68
N LYS A 66 -89.12 -9.45 -20.83
CA LYS A 66 -89.46 -10.63 -20.02
C LYS A 66 -88.47 -11.77 -20.26
N GLU A 67 -88.14 -12.04 -21.53
CA GLU A 67 -87.17 -13.08 -21.88
C GLU A 67 -85.77 -12.76 -21.33
N LEU A 68 -85.28 -11.53 -21.49
CA LEU A 68 -83.97 -11.11 -20.99
C LEU A 68 -83.86 -11.22 -19.46
N LEU A 69 -84.91 -10.83 -18.74
CA LEU A 69 -84.96 -10.96 -17.29
C LEU A 69 -84.93 -12.43 -16.86
N TRP A 70 -85.70 -13.29 -17.54
CA TRP A 70 -85.69 -14.73 -17.26
C TRP A 70 -84.33 -15.37 -17.55
N ARG A 71 -83.72 -15.09 -18.72
CA ARG A 71 -82.37 -15.61 -19.08
C ARG A 71 -81.30 -15.13 -18.10
N ARG A 72 -81.35 -13.86 -17.69
CA ARG A 72 -80.46 -13.31 -16.66
C ARG A 72 -80.62 -14.05 -15.34
N HIS A 73 -81.86 -14.31 -14.92
CA HIS A 73 -82.15 -15.01 -13.67
C HIS A 73 -81.62 -16.46 -13.72
N VAL A 74 -81.92 -17.21 -14.78
CA VAL A 74 -81.44 -18.59 -14.97
C VAL A 74 -79.92 -18.66 -14.98
N TYR A 75 -79.26 -17.78 -15.74
CA TYR A 75 -77.80 -17.73 -15.81
C TYR A 75 -77.16 -17.39 -14.45
N ASN A 76 -77.67 -16.38 -13.75
CA ASN A 76 -77.14 -15.99 -12.45
C ASN A 76 -77.31 -17.11 -11.42
N ASN A 77 -78.44 -17.82 -11.44
CA ASN A 77 -78.66 -18.97 -10.57
C ASN A 77 -77.64 -20.08 -10.83
N ALA A 78 -77.37 -20.40 -12.10
CA ALA A 78 -76.34 -21.38 -12.47
C ALA A 78 -74.94 -20.94 -11.98
N LEU A 79 -74.57 -19.68 -12.18
CA LEU A 79 -73.29 -19.15 -11.68
C LEU A 79 -73.18 -19.15 -10.16
N ILE A 80 -74.26 -18.81 -9.45
CA ILE A 80 -74.28 -18.82 -7.98
C ILE A 80 -74.11 -20.27 -7.50
N SER A 81 -74.79 -21.23 -8.14
CA SER A 81 -74.61 -22.66 -7.85
C SER A 81 -73.16 -23.11 -8.02
N LEU A 82 -72.54 -22.80 -9.17
CA LEU A 82 -71.13 -23.13 -9.42
C LEU A 82 -70.18 -22.48 -8.40
N ARG A 83 -70.42 -21.21 -8.07
CA ARG A 83 -69.63 -20.51 -7.04
C ARG A 83 -69.74 -21.20 -5.67
N ASN A 84 -70.93 -21.68 -5.32
CA ASN A 84 -71.14 -22.38 -4.06
C ASN A 84 -70.41 -23.72 -4.03
N VAL A 85 -70.40 -24.48 -5.14
CA VAL A 85 -69.62 -25.71 -5.27
C VAL A 85 -68.13 -25.45 -5.03
N PHE A 86 -67.55 -24.46 -5.71
CA PHE A 86 -66.12 -24.13 -5.53
C PHE A 86 -65.81 -23.62 -4.12
N LYS A 87 -66.71 -22.87 -3.48
CA LYS A 87 -66.55 -22.47 -2.07
C LYS A 87 -66.53 -23.68 -1.15
N GLN A 88 -67.41 -24.65 -1.35
CA GLN A 88 -67.45 -25.88 -0.56
C GLN A 88 -66.19 -26.72 -0.76
N GLU A 89 -65.70 -26.83 -1.99
CA GLU A 89 -64.42 -27.52 -2.27
C GLU A 89 -63.24 -26.84 -1.57
N LEU A 90 -63.18 -25.51 -1.58
CA LEU A 90 -62.13 -24.77 -0.89
C LEU A 90 -62.19 -24.98 0.62
N GLN A 91 -63.39 -24.89 1.22
CA GLN A 91 -63.61 -25.15 2.64
C GLN A 91 -63.24 -26.59 3.02
N ARG A 92 -63.53 -27.58 2.17
CA ARG A 92 -63.12 -28.98 2.38
C ARG A 92 -61.60 -29.13 2.36
N LYS A 93 -60.91 -28.45 1.43
CA LYS A 93 -59.44 -28.46 1.37
C LYS A 93 -58.81 -27.78 2.58
N GLU A 94 -59.39 -26.67 3.04
CA GLU A 94 -58.98 -25.98 4.27
C GLU A 94 -59.17 -26.86 5.51
N ALA A 95 -60.33 -27.50 5.65
CA ALA A 95 -60.61 -28.44 6.75
C ALA A 95 -59.70 -29.67 6.72
N ALA A 96 -59.30 -30.14 5.53
CA ALA A 96 -58.32 -31.21 5.36
C ALA A 96 -56.87 -30.78 5.62
N GLY A 97 -56.62 -29.53 6.02
CA GLY A 97 -55.27 -29.04 6.32
C GLY A 97 -54.40 -28.82 5.08
N LEU A 98 -54.98 -28.86 3.87
CA LEU A 98 -54.31 -28.53 2.60
C LEU A 98 -54.60 -27.09 2.16
N GLY A 99 -55.15 -26.28 3.08
CA GLY A 99 -55.43 -24.88 2.85
C GLY A 99 -54.16 -24.03 2.80
N VAL A 100 -54.29 -22.81 2.29
CA VAL A 100 -53.19 -21.85 2.18
C VAL A 100 -52.53 -21.57 3.55
N ALA A 101 -53.31 -21.58 4.63
CA ALA A 101 -52.80 -21.35 5.98
C ALA A 101 -51.86 -22.46 6.48
N ALA A 102 -52.11 -23.71 6.09
CA ALA A 102 -51.26 -24.83 6.49
C ALA A 102 -49.93 -24.82 5.72
N LEU A 103 -49.95 -24.53 4.42
CA LEU A 103 -48.73 -24.33 3.64
C LEU A 103 -47.89 -23.19 4.21
N ARG A 104 -48.52 -22.05 4.56
CA ARG A 104 -47.79 -20.92 5.16
C ARG A 104 -47.08 -21.28 6.46
N ARG A 105 -47.72 -22.08 7.32
CA ARG A 105 -47.07 -22.55 8.56
C ARG A 105 -45.88 -23.45 8.27
N GLN A 106 -45.99 -24.35 7.28
CA GLN A 106 -44.86 -25.18 6.86
C GLN A 106 -43.71 -24.32 6.31
N GLU A 107 -44.02 -23.32 5.49
CA GLU A 107 -43.04 -22.36 4.96
C GLU A 107 -42.37 -21.54 6.09
N GLU A 108 -43.12 -21.11 7.10
CA GLU A 108 -42.60 -20.41 8.29
C GLU A 108 -41.67 -21.32 9.10
N GLU A 109 -42.06 -22.55 9.38
CA GLU A 109 -41.23 -23.53 10.11
C GLU A 109 -39.93 -23.87 9.35
N GLU A 110 -40.00 -24.01 8.02
CA GLU A 110 -38.83 -24.21 7.17
C GLU A 110 -37.91 -22.99 7.20
N LEU A 111 -38.47 -21.79 7.13
CA LEU A 111 -37.71 -20.55 7.20
C LEU A 111 -36.97 -20.43 8.54
N ASP A 112 -37.65 -20.71 9.65
CA ASP A 112 -37.05 -20.65 10.99
C ASP A 112 -35.87 -21.63 11.12
N ARG A 113 -35.99 -22.85 10.56
CA ARG A 113 -34.89 -23.83 10.53
C ARG A 113 -33.68 -23.32 9.73
N LEU A 114 -33.93 -22.71 8.57
CA LEU A 114 -32.87 -22.16 7.71
C LEU A 114 -32.18 -20.96 8.36
N ILE A 115 -32.93 -20.12 9.08
CA ILE A 115 -32.37 -19.01 9.85
C ILE A 115 -31.47 -19.54 10.96
N ALA A 116 -31.93 -20.53 11.74
CA ALA A 116 -31.13 -21.12 12.80
C ALA A 116 -29.82 -21.74 12.28
N GLU A 117 -29.86 -22.46 11.16
CA GLU A 117 -28.66 -23.01 10.52
C GLU A 117 -27.70 -21.90 10.05
N ASN A 118 -28.25 -20.81 9.50
CA ASN A 118 -27.45 -19.66 9.08
C ASN A 118 -26.76 -18.97 10.27
N GLU A 119 -27.48 -18.79 11.37
CA GLU A 119 -26.93 -18.25 12.60
C GLU A 119 -25.79 -19.11 13.14
N GLN A 120 -25.94 -20.43 13.15
CA GLN A 120 -24.85 -21.35 13.54
C GLN A 120 -23.63 -21.20 12.65
N ARG A 121 -23.81 -21.20 11.32
CA ARG A 121 -22.69 -20.97 10.36
C ARG A 121 -22.01 -19.61 10.57
N ASN A 122 -22.79 -18.57 10.85
CA ASN A 122 -22.24 -17.23 11.11
C ASN A 122 -21.47 -17.18 12.43
N GLN A 123 -21.92 -17.90 13.46
CA GLN A 123 -21.22 -18.00 14.74
C GLN A 123 -19.86 -18.69 14.56
N GLU A 124 -19.80 -19.82 13.85
CA GLU A 124 -18.53 -20.51 13.57
C GLU A 124 -17.59 -19.64 12.72
N ALA A 125 -18.12 -18.98 11.69
CA ALA A 125 -17.32 -18.04 10.89
C ALA A 125 -16.86 -16.81 11.69
N ALA A 126 -17.60 -16.38 12.71
CA ALA A 126 -17.19 -15.31 13.61
C ALA A 126 -16.07 -15.76 14.56
N ARG A 127 -16.11 -17.00 15.05
CA ARG A 127 -15.04 -17.58 15.88
C ARG A 127 -13.73 -17.68 15.10
N LEU A 128 -13.78 -18.26 13.90
CA LEU A 128 -12.59 -18.38 13.03
C LEU A 128 -12.00 -17.01 12.67
N ARG A 129 -12.83 -15.97 12.49
CA ARG A 129 -12.34 -14.61 12.25
C ARG A 129 -11.62 -14.03 13.46
N LYS A 130 -12.16 -14.24 14.66
CA LYS A 130 -11.51 -13.78 15.90
C LYS A 130 -10.17 -14.46 16.12
N GLU A 131 -10.10 -15.77 15.91
CA GLU A 131 -8.84 -16.52 16.01
C GLU A 131 -7.77 -15.97 15.06
N LYS A 132 -8.14 -15.71 13.80
CA LYS A 132 -7.23 -15.08 12.82
C LYS A 132 -6.82 -13.67 13.21
N GLU A 133 -7.77 -12.85 13.68
CA GLU A 133 -7.49 -11.49 14.12
C GLU A 133 -6.53 -11.49 15.32
N GLU A 134 -6.70 -12.42 16.26
CA GLU A 134 -5.76 -12.59 17.38
C GLU A 134 -4.36 -13.03 16.91
N GLU A 135 -4.25 -13.92 15.92
CA GLU A 135 -2.97 -14.31 15.32
C GLU A 135 -2.30 -13.15 14.57
N GLU A 136 -3.06 -12.39 13.78
CA GLU A 136 -2.57 -11.21 13.07
C GLU A 136 -2.11 -10.11 14.03
N MET A 137 -2.85 -9.89 15.13
CA MET A 137 -2.47 -8.94 16.18
C MET A 137 -1.15 -9.33 16.84
N LYS A 138 -0.97 -10.61 17.20
CA LYS A 138 0.29 -11.11 17.77
C LYS A 138 1.45 -10.93 16.79
N ALA A 139 1.25 -11.26 15.52
CA ALA A 139 2.27 -11.09 14.50
C ALA A 139 2.63 -9.61 14.29
N ALA A 140 1.66 -8.71 14.35
CA ALA A 140 1.88 -7.27 14.27
C ALA A 140 2.67 -6.74 15.48
N GLU A 141 2.33 -7.19 16.69
CA GLU A 141 3.07 -6.84 17.92
C GLU A 141 4.54 -7.28 17.83
N GLU A 142 4.80 -8.51 17.39
CA GLU A 142 6.17 -9.01 17.18
C GLU A 142 6.94 -8.21 16.12
N ALA A 143 6.27 -7.80 15.04
CA ALA A 143 6.89 -6.98 14.00
C ALA A 143 7.25 -5.58 14.52
N ILE A 144 6.35 -4.96 15.28
CA ILE A 144 6.57 -3.64 15.89
C ILE A 144 7.74 -3.71 16.88
N LEU A 145 7.80 -4.75 17.73
CA LEU A 145 8.92 -4.92 18.67
C LEU A 145 10.27 -5.03 17.95
N LYS A 146 10.35 -5.82 16.88
CA LYS A 146 11.56 -5.96 16.05
C LYS A 146 11.97 -4.62 15.42
N GLU A 147 11.00 -3.83 14.96
CA GLU A 147 11.27 -2.51 14.40
C GLU A 147 11.82 -1.55 15.46
N ILE A 148 11.21 -1.53 16.66
CA ILE A 148 11.66 -0.72 17.79
C ILE A 148 13.09 -1.10 18.19
N GLU A 149 13.40 -2.40 18.30
CA GLU A 149 14.75 -2.89 18.62
C GLU A 149 15.77 -2.43 17.57
N ALA A 150 15.44 -2.58 16.28
CA ALA A 150 16.31 -2.15 15.19
C ALA A 150 16.54 -0.62 15.19
N GLU A 151 15.51 0.18 15.51
CA GLU A 151 15.66 1.62 15.66
C GLU A 151 16.54 2.00 16.85
N LEU A 152 16.38 1.33 17.99
CA LEU A 152 17.19 1.58 19.18
C LEU A 152 18.66 1.28 18.91
N LEU A 153 18.98 0.14 18.29
CA LEU A 153 20.35 -0.20 17.91
C LEU A 153 20.96 0.86 16.96
N LYS A 154 20.23 1.29 15.94
CA LYS A 154 20.69 2.36 15.04
C LYS A 154 20.93 3.68 15.77
N ARG A 155 20.06 4.03 16.73
CA ARG A 155 20.23 5.23 17.56
C ARG A 155 21.47 5.11 18.43
N GLU A 156 21.69 3.96 19.08
CA GLU A 156 22.87 3.69 19.90
C GLU A 156 24.17 3.79 19.08
N GLU A 157 24.24 3.14 17.93
CA GLU A 157 25.40 3.23 17.03
C GLU A 157 25.67 4.67 16.58
N ASN A 158 24.62 5.43 16.24
CA ASN A 158 24.78 6.82 15.85
C ASN A 158 25.29 7.66 17.03
N VAL A 159 24.72 7.50 18.23
CA VAL A 159 25.19 8.17 19.44
C VAL A 159 26.67 7.85 19.68
N GLN A 160 27.07 6.58 19.62
CA GLN A 160 28.47 6.17 19.79
C GLN A 160 29.40 6.86 18.77
N LYS A 161 29.04 6.84 17.48
CA LYS A 161 29.81 7.51 16.42
C LYS A 161 29.94 9.01 16.67
N ARG A 162 28.84 9.69 17.01
CA ARG A 162 28.86 11.13 17.31
C ARG A 162 29.67 11.45 18.56
N THR A 163 29.59 10.62 19.60
CA THR A 163 30.40 10.82 20.80
C THR A 163 31.89 10.67 20.50
N ALA A 164 32.28 9.69 19.67
CA ALA A 164 33.67 9.53 19.23
C ALA A 164 34.16 10.74 18.42
N GLU A 165 33.35 11.23 17.46
CA GLU A 165 33.66 12.44 16.68
C GLU A 165 33.88 13.67 17.58
N VAL A 166 33.05 13.84 18.61
CA VAL A 166 33.16 14.95 19.56
C VAL A 166 34.43 14.82 20.41
N LEU A 167 34.76 13.62 20.90
CA LEU A 167 36.00 13.38 21.65
C LEU A 167 37.25 13.67 20.80
N ASP A 168 37.28 13.19 19.55
CA ASP A 168 38.31 13.50 18.57
C ASP A 168 38.47 15.02 18.36
N MET A 169 37.35 15.74 18.26
CA MET A 169 37.36 17.21 18.11
C MET A 169 37.90 17.91 19.37
N ILE A 170 37.55 17.43 20.56
CA ILE A 170 38.08 17.96 21.82
C ILE A 170 39.60 17.76 21.87
N GLU A 171 40.11 16.59 21.46
CA GLU A 171 41.55 16.34 21.39
C GLU A 171 42.26 17.25 20.38
N ARG A 172 41.69 17.41 19.17
CA ARG A 172 42.23 18.33 18.15
C ARG A 172 42.20 19.78 18.60
N SER A 173 41.19 20.17 19.39
CA SER A 173 41.05 21.56 19.87
C SER A 173 42.18 22.02 20.77
N LYS A 174 42.86 21.09 21.45
CA LYS A 174 44.06 21.39 22.25
C LYS A 174 45.21 21.93 21.40
N ASN A 175 45.24 21.61 20.11
CA ASN A 175 46.26 22.05 19.16
C ASN A 175 45.89 23.35 18.43
N PHE A 176 44.75 23.98 18.74
CA PHE A 176 44.35 25.23 18.11
C PHE A 176 45.22 26.41 18.57
N VAL A 177 45.44 27.36 17.65
CA VAL A 177 46.21 28.57 17.92
C VAL A 177 45.31 29.59 18.62
N THR A 178 45.61 29.87 19.88
CA THR A 178 44.99 30.95 20.66
C THR A 178 45.84 32.22 20.58
N ALA A 179 45.29 33.37 21.00
CA ALA A 179 46.00 34.64 21.00
C ALA A 179 47.30 34.60 21.83
N GLU A 180 47.33 33.78 22.89
CA GLU A 180 48.46 33.61 23.78
C GLU A 180 49.58 32.76 23.15
N ASN A 181 49.23 31.70 22.42
CA ASN A 181 50.18 30.73 21.83
C ASN A 181 50.63 31.09 20.40
N LEU A 182 50.23 32.26 19.90
CA LEU A 182 50.35 32.63 18.49
C LEU A 182 51.82 32.81 18.06
N ASP A 183 52.61 33.55 18.83
CA ASP A 183 54.00 33.86 18.50
C ASP A 183 54.90 32.60 18.53
N GLU A 184 54.63 31.67 19.44
CA GLU A 184 55.36 30.42 19.55
C GLU A 184 55.08 29.51 18.35
N LYS A 185 53.80 29.35 18.00
CA LYS A 185 53.38 28.54 16.84
C LYS A 185 53.87 29.13 15.52
N LEU A 186 53.95 30.46 15.42
CA LEU A 186 54.50 31.14 14.24
C LEU A 186 55.98 30.79 14.03
N LYS A 187 56.78 30.80 15.10
CA LYS A 187 58.20 30.42 15.05
C LYS A 187 58.36 28.95 14.67
N GLU A 188 57.59 28.05 15.31
CA GLU A 188 57.60 26.61 15.01
C GLU A 188 57.28 26.34 13.53
N ALA A 189 56.26 27.01 12.97
CA ALA A 189 55.88 26.87 11.57
C ALA A 189 56.95 27.42 10.60
N LEU A 190 57.63 28.50 10.96
CA LEU A 190 58.74 29.04 10.16
C LEU A 190 59.97 28.13 10.21
N GLU A 191 60.21 27.45 11.32
CA GLU A 191 61.34 26.53 11.50
C GLU A 191 61.14 25.18 10.81
N ASN A 192 59.91 24.67 10.80
CA ASN A 192 59.55 23.36 10.26
C ASN A 192 58.66 23.47 9.01
N PRO A 193 59.22 23.75 7.82
CA PRO A 193 58.45 23.71 6.57
C PRO A 193 57.97 22.28 6.25
N VAL A 194 56.66 22.11 6.04
CA VAL A 194 56.04 20.83 5.69
C VAL A 194 55.64 20.83 4.21
N VAL A 195 56.02 19.78 3.47
CA VAL A 195 55.66 19.59 2.06
C VAL A 195 54.59 18.51 1.97
N TYR A 196 53.45 18.85 1.35
CA TYR A 196 52.35 17.92 1.13
C TYR A 196 52.38 17.27 -0.27
N ASP A 197 53.35 17.63 -1.10
CA ASP A 197 53.45 17.11 -2.45
C ASP A 197 53.88 15.63 -2.43
N TYR A 198 53.11 14.81 -3.14
CA TYR A 198 53.43 13.40 -3.39
C TYR A 198 52.97 13.02 -4.80
N ALA A 199 53.73 12.13 -5.44
CA ALA A 199 53.32 11.51 -6.68
C ALA A 199 52.59 10.18 -6.39
N ILE A 200 51.71 9.75 -7.28
CA ILE A 200 51.02 8.47 -7.19
C ILE A 200 51.38 7.66 -8.43
N ASP A 201 51.85 6.44 -8.23
CA ASP A 201 52.14 5.51 -9.32
C ASP A 201 50.85 4.90 -9.89
N LEU A 202 50.94 4.27 -11.08
CA LEU A 202 49.82 3.51 -11.66
C LEU A 202 49.32 2.37 -10.76
N GLN A 203 50.16 1.89 -9.83
CA GLN A 203 49.82 0.88 -8.82
C GLN A 203 49.19 1.48 -7.54
N GLY A 204 49.04 2.81 -7.47
CA GLY A 204 48.46 3.51 -6.31
C GLY A 204 49.43 3.77 -5.16
N HIS A 205 50.73 3.47 -5.32
CA HIS A 205 51.74 3.77 -4.30
C HIS A 205 52.06 5.27 -4.27
N LYS A 206 52.13 5.85 -3.07
CA LYS A 206 52.46 7.28 -2.86
C LYS A 206 53.96 7.44 -2.69
N ILE A 207 54.58 8.26 -3.52
CA ILE A 207 55.99 8.64 -3.42
C ILE A 207 56.07 10.05 -2.84
N HIS A 208 56.58 10.16 -1.62
CA HIS A 208 56.74 11.43 -0.91
C HIS A 208 58.11 12.06 -1.18
N LEU A 209 58.15 13.39 -1.22
CA LEU A 209 59.40 14.13 -1.24
C LEU A 209 60.08 14.13 0.15
N PRO A 210 61.41 14.15 0.22
CA PRO A 210 62.11 14.25 1.50
C PRO A 210 61.81 15.58 2.20
N LYS A 211 61.86 15.59 3.55
CA LYS A 211 61.62 16.80 4.34
C LYS A 211 62.63 17.89 3.96
N PRO A 212 62.18 19.13 3.67
CA PRO A 212 63.07 20.22 3.30
C PRO A 212 63.90 20.68 4.51
N ASN A 213 65.21 20.82 4.33
CA ASN A 213 66.10 21.39 5.35
C ASN A 213 66.12 22.92 5.20
N LYS A 214 65.87 23.64 6.31
CA LYS A 214 65.84 25.11 6.32
C LYS A 214 67.22 25.76 6.22
N TYR A 215 68.24 25.12 6.79
CA TYR A 215 69.63 25.60 6.78
C TYR A 215 70.54 24.59 6.09
N LEU A 216 71.53 25.10 5.36
CA LEU A 216 72.66 24.34 4.82
C LEU A 216 73.71 24.20 5.91
N GLU A 217 74.08 22.98 6.28
CA GLU A 217 75.22 22.74 7.18
C GLU A 217 76.53 22.94 6.39
N GLY A 218 77.42 23.84 6.87
CA GLY A 218 78.74 24.12 6.27
C GLY A 218 78.97 25.59 5.87
N THR A 219 80.21 25.92 5.48
CA THR A 219 80.58 27.28 5.01
C THR A 219 79.90 27.58 3.68
N PRO A 220 79.11 28.66 3.55
CA PRO A 220 78.29 28.89 2.36
C PRO A 220 79.18 29.23 1.15
N THR A 221 79.34 28.30 0.23
CA THR A 221 79.90 28.59 -1.10
C THR A 221 78.81 29.26 -1.94
N ARG A 222 78.76 30.60 -1.90
CA ARG A 222 78.03 31.48 -2.83
C ARG A 222 76.52 31.21 -2.98
N GLN A 223 75.68 32.06 -2.39
CA GLN A 223 74.21 31.99 -2.51
C GLN A 223 73.73 31.97 -3.98
N LYS A 224 73.06 30.89 -4.39
CA LYS A 224 72.21 30.82 -5.58
C LYS A 224 70.79 30.44 -5.14
N GLY A 225 69.89 31.42 -5.01
CA GLY A 225 68.44 31.21 -4.87
C GLY A 225 67.95 30.43 -3.64
N ARG A 226 66.62 30.22 -3.53
CA ARG A 226 66.00 29.33 -2.53
C ARG A 226 66.21 27.89 -2.98
N GLN A 227 66.65 27.01 -2.08
CA GLN A 227 67.03 25.63 -2.43
C GLN A 227 65.89 24.74 -2.95
N PHE A 228 64.63 25.10 -2.71
CA PHE A 228 63.47 24.27 -3.05
C PHE A 228 62.91 24.56 -4.45
N ASP A 229 63.43 25.58 -5.13
CA ASP A 229 63.13 25.84 -6.54
C ASP A 229 63.89 24.82 -7.40
N VAL A 230 63.40 23.58 -7.44
CA VAL A 230 63.83 22.60 -8.43
C VAL A 230 63.27 23.05 -9.78
N THR A 231 64.01 23.87 -10.51
CA THR A 231 63.75 24.02 -11.94
C THR A 231 63.91 22.65 -12.57
N LEU A 232 62.83 22.10 -13.12
CA LEU A 232 62.79 20.87 -13.92
C LEU A 232 63.95 20.91 -14.94
N GLY A 233 65.09 20.27 -14.63
CA GLY A 233 66.25 20.33 -15.52
C GLY A 233 67.62 19.97 -14.94
N VAL A 234 67.84 19.99 -13.61
CA VAL A 234 69.17 19.62 -13.06
C VAL A 234 69.15 18.20 -12.49
N GLN A 235 69.64 17.25 -13.29
CA GLN A 235 69.89 15.88 -12.86
C GLN A 235 71.12 15.84 -11.93
N HIS A 236 70.91 15.69 -10.61
CA HIS A 236 71.99 15.27 -9.72
C HIS A 236 72.20 13.76 -9.84
N LYS A 237 73.11 13.36 -10.73
CA LYS A 237 73.54 11.96 -10.95
C LYS A 237 74.41 11.37 -9.82
N GLU A 238 74.63 12.08 -8.73
CA GLU A 238 75.70 11.72 -7.78
C GLU A 238 75.21 10.89 -6.57
N ALA A 239 73.92 10.96 -6.19
CA ALA A 239 73.41 10.20 -5.04
C ALA A 239 73.00 8.75 -5.38
N GLN A 240 72.66 8.46 -6.65
CA GLN A 240 72.26 7.11 -7.07
C GLN A 240 73.48 6.19 -7.28
N ALA A 241 74.64 6.74 -7.66
CA ALA A 241 75.87 5.95 -7.81
C ALA A 241 76.36 5.37 -6.47
N ALA A 242 76.30 6.15 -5.38
CA ALA A 242 76.75 5.69 -4.06
C ALA A 242 75.90 4.54 -3.48
N LYS A 243 74.57 4.60 -3.64
CA LYS A 243 73.67 3.51 -3.19
C LYS A 243 73.80 2.24 -4.02
N VAL A 244 74.03 2.36 -5.34
CA VAL A 244 74.22 1.19 -6.20
C VAL A 244 75.55 0.48 -5.88
N VAL A 245 76.61 1.24 -5.62
CA VAL A 245 77.91 0.67 -5.19
C VAL A 245 77.80 0.00 -3.83
N GLU A 246 77.09 0.60 -2.86
CA GLU A 246 76.92 0.01 -1.52
C GLU A 246 76.09 -1.29 -1.54
N VAL A 247 75.04 -1.35 -2.37
CA VAL A 247 74.19 -2.54 -2.54
C VAL A 247 74.95 -3.68 -3.26
N LEU A 248 75.81 -3.34 -4.22
CA LEU A 248 76.67 -4.32 -4.91
C LEU A 248 77.76 -4.88 -3.99
N THR A 249 78.35 -4.07 -3.11
CA THR A 249 79.35 -4.54 -2.14
C THR A 249 78.74 -5.42 -1.04
N LYS A 250 77.47 -5.20 -0.66
CA LYS A 250 76.77 -6.06 0.32
C LYS A 250 76.41 -7.43 -0.27
N ARG A 251 75.95 -7.48 -1.52
CA ARG A 251 75.64 -8.77 -2.19
C ARG A 251 76.83 -9.69 -2.41
N ILE A 252 78.03 -9.15 -2.62
CA ILE A 252 79.25 -9.97 -2.83
C ILE A 252 79.77 -10.54 -1.48
N GLY A 253 79.54 -9.84 -0.36
CA GLY A 253 79.94 -10.31 0.98
C GLY A 253 79.05 -11.41 1.57
N ASP A 254 77.81 -11.52 1.13
CA ASP A 254 76.87 -12.54 1.63
C ASP A 254 77.04 -13.90 0.91
N THR A 255 77.50 -13.90 -0.35
CA THR A 255 77.76 -15.13 -1.12
C THR A 255 78.98 -15.93 -0.66
N GLU A 256 79.89 -15.33 0.10
CA GLU A 256 81.07 -16.03 0.67
C GLU A 256 80.82 -16.61 2.06
N ARG A 257 79.64 -16.38 2.68
CA ARG A 257 79.31 -16.85 4.04
C ARG A 257 78.35 -18.04 4.10
N GLU A 258 77.75 -18.47 3.00
CA GLU A 258 76.77 -19.58 2.98
C GLU A 258 77.37 -20.98 2.71
N ASN A 259 78.70 -21.12 2.59
CA ASN A 259 79.35 -22.42 2.30
C ASN A 259 80.10 -23.04 3.50
N VAL A 260 79.72 -22.74 4.74
CA VAL A 260 80.25 -23.42 5.92
C VAL A 260 79.13 -23.59 6.95
N THR A 261 79.02 -24.81 7.48
CA THR A 261 78.28 -25.28 8.68
C THR A 261 76.96 -26.04 8.48
N ASP A 262 77.10 -27.37 8.69
CA ASP A 262 76.21 -28.32 9.41
C ASP A 262 75.23 -29.12 8.52
N GLU A 263 75.41 -30.41 8.20
CA GLU A 263 75.98 -31.57 8.92
C GLU A 263 75.43 -31.81 10.35
N HIS A 264 74.81 -32.98 10.54
CA HIS A 264 74.55 -33.71 11.81
C HIS A 264 73.37 -33.21 12.69
N TYR A 265 72.54 -34.04 13.36
CA TYR A 265 72.28 -35.49 13.45
C TYR A 265 71.00 -35.64 14.32
N VAL A 266 70.14 -36.62 14.00
CA VAL A 266 69.06 -37.27 14.82
C VAL A 266 67.84 -36.45 15.23
#